data_AF-A0A7S1EIU0-F1
#
_entry.id   AF-A0A7S1EIU0-F1
#
_cell.length_a   1.000
_cell.length_b   1.000
_cell.length_c   1.000
_cell.angle_alpha   90.00
_cell.angle_beta   90.00
_cell.angle_gamma   90.00
#
_symmetry.space_group_name_H-M   'P 1'
#
loop_
_entity.id
_entity.type
_entity.pdbx_description
1 polymer ?
#
loop_
_entity_poly.entity_id
_entity_poly.type
_entity_poly.pdbx_seq_one_letter_code
_entity_poly.pdbx_strand_id
1 'polypeptide(L)'
;MVRAANSVTATEDQLADLQRRFHLLEGDRKAFYEASQWTIKQNKETLELVKEENKHFREALALLQKERGSAADKGNGNTVEKLTSEVNDLKHKYNQLKSIAKVRHKELSGKNDQLKDLERDSARTSSDNPLAKQIRVLENKLEKATMKVNEAAAFRKTYDHIISRLKDEKRHFDVKLGTAIETSKAKENDLKELIQMSTDAHRAKEAAKAELAKLEQTIAEERKIRQKELAERRKLVQAKIEVNQRMEQRERKRRELQLEAAGELNMDGEQNLIKNYVAQGFYSASAEHELQMQKDKVTTYEEAFRRIKEATGIEDINEVIEKFLTQDETAANLTQLTKEAQARIEKLNDEKLHAKAKVEEMRYAGPGTLGSRRIVDEFDAKLSEANAKCEKNKKRFDKMTKLLVNAKAGIEHLADRLVQVKVPDGSKLEMKDETVLEVLLQCEQKLLRLVDAAETDERAQQHGGGEERQGVDQAPHNVRVALSDNEEESEEELEEE
;
A
#
# COMPACT_ATOMS: atom_id res chain seq x y z
N MET A 1 111.20 -163.10 124.90
CA MET A 1 111.17 -162.01 125.90
C MET A 1 110.75 -160.64 125.34
N VAL A 2 110.01 -160.53 124.21
CA VAL A 2 109.84 -159.24 123.48
C VAL A 2 108.41 -158.64 123.56
N ARG A 3 107.46 -159.25 124.28
CA ARG A 3 106.02 -159.11 123.99
C ARG A 3 105.22 -158.02 124.74
N ALA A 4 105.85 -157.05 125.42
CA ALA A 4 105.10 -156.17 126.35
C ALA A 4 105.26 -154.64 126.20
N ALA A 5 106.10 -154.09 125.30
CA ALA A 5 106.43 -152.65 125.33
C ALA A 5 105.81 -151.74 124.24
N ASN A 6 105.38 -152.23 123.08
CA ASN A 6 105.04 -151.33 121.94
C ASN A 6 103.56 -150.96 121.77
N SER A 7 102.64 -151.38 122.65
CA SER A 7 101.22 -150.99 122.57
C SER A 7 100.92 -149.57 123.08
N VAL A 8 101.93 -148.83 123.56
CA VAL A 8 101.75 -147.50 124.17
C VAL A 8 101.89 -146.35 123.14
N THR A 9 102.63 -146.54 122.05
CA THR A 9 102.86 -145.46 121.06
C THR A 9 101.68 -145.24 120.10
N ALA A 10 100.82 -146.25 119.87
CA ALA A 10 99.70 -146.14 118.93
C ALA A 10 98.49 -145.35 119.49
N THR A 11 98.41 -145.18 120.81
CA THR A 11 97.30 -144.48 121.48
C THR A 11 97.56 -142.99 121.65
N GLU A 12 98.82 -142.55 121.69
CA GLU A 12 99.16 -141.12 121.82
C GLU A 12 99.01 -140.37 120.50
N ASP A 13 99.33 -141.01 119.36
CA ASP A 13 99.19 -140.38 118.04
C ASP A 13 97.73 -140.15 117.62
N GLN A 14 96.80 -141.02 118.03
CA GLN A 14 95.36 -140.85 117.74
C GLN A 14 94.71 -139.70 118.53
N LEU A 15 95.26 -139.36 119.71
CA LEU A 15 94.78 -138.26 120.53
C LEU A 15 95.23 -136.91 119.96
N ALA A 16 96.47 -136.83 119.46
CA ALA A 16 97.02 -135.60 118.88
C ALA A 16 96.28 -135.17 117.60
N ASP A 17 95.82 -136.13 116.80
CA ASP A 17 95.10 -135.85 115.55
C ASP A 17 93.66 -135.36 115.80
N LEU A 18 93.00 -135.86 116.84
CA LEU A 18 91.68 -135.37 117.25
C LEU A 18 91.74 -133.92 117.76
N GLN A 19 92.81 -133.56 118.47
CA GLN A 19 93.00 -132.20 118.99
C GLN A 19 93.22 -131.15 117.89
N ARG A 20 93.97 -131.47 116.82
CA ARG A 20 94.14 -130.55 115.67
C ARG A 20 92.84 -130.29 114.92
N ARG A 21 92.00 -131.33 114.78
CA ARG A 21 90.75 -131.22 114.03
C ARG A 21 89.70 -130.38 114.74
N PHE A 22 89.74 -130.36 116.08
CA PHE A 22 88.85 -129.53 116.89
C PHE A 22 89.19 -128.03 116.78
N HIS A 23 90.48 -127.67 116.83
CA HIS A 23 90.90 -126.27 116.69
C HIS A 23 90.62 -125.67 115.31
N LEU A 24 90.67 -126.46 114.24
CA LEU A 24 90.33 -125.98 112.90
C LEU A 24 88.84 -125.63 112.78
N LEU A 25 87.96 -126.46 113.34
CA LEU A 25 86.50 -126.24 113.35
C LEU A 25 86.09 -125.03 114.18
N GLU A 26 86.82 -124.71 115.25
CA GLU A 26 86.59 -123.49 116.02
C GLU A 26 86.97 -122.22 115.25
N GLY A 27 88.02 -122.28 114.42
CA GLY A 27 88.42 -121.20 113.52
C GLY A 27 87.35 -120.89 112.48
N ASP A 28 86.82 -121.91 111.82
CA ASP A 28 85.77 -121.76 110.80
C ASP A 28 84.46 -121.24 111.39
N ARG A 29 84.10 -121.69 112.61
CA ARG A 29 82.90 -121.19 113.31
C ARG A 29 83.01 -119.69 113.62
N LYS A 30 84.20 -119.21 113.95
CA LYS A 30 84.45 -117.79 114.25
C LYS A 30 84.38 -116.93 112.99
N ALA A 31 84.98 -117.37 111.88
CA ALA A 31 84.94 -116.65 110.60
C ALA A 31 83.50 -116.50 110.06
N PHE A 32 82.66 -117.54 110.17
CA PHE A 32 81.25 -117.47 109.75
C PHE A 32 80.43 -116.48 110.59
N TYR A 33 80.69 -116.41 111.90
CA TYR A 33 79.99 -115.49 112.78
C TYR A 33 80.35 -114.03 112.47
N GLU A 34 81.63 -113.73 112.23
CA GLU A 34 82.10 -112.39 111.88
C GLU A 34 81.54 -111.92 110.51
N ALA A 35 81.51 -112.79 109.50
CA ALA A 35 80.92 -112.49 108.19
C ALA A 35 79.40 -112.20 108.26
N SER A 36 78.67 -112.93 109.11
CA SER A 36 77.23 -112.71 109.32
C SER A 36 76.95 -111.36 109.99
N GLN A 37 77.73 -111.00 111.03
CA GLN A 37 77.58 -109.73 111.73
C GLN A 37 77.89 -108.53 110.82
N TRP A 38 78.90 -108.64 109.95
CA TRP A 38 79.22 -107.59 108.99
C TRP A 38 78.09 -107.37 107.97
N THR A 39 77.50 -108.46 107.45
CA THR A 39 76.37 -108.40 106.50
C THR A 39 75.13 -107.76 107.15
N ILE A 40 74.86 -108.07 108.42
CA ILE A 40 73.74 -107.45 109.17
C ILE A 40 73.97 -105.94 109.34
N LYS A 41 75.21 -105.52 109.59
CA LYS A 41 75.55 -104.09 109.71
C LYS A 41 75.33 -103.35 108.39
N GLN A 42 75.80 -103.91 107.27
CA GLN A 42 75.63 -103.33 105.94
C GLN A 42 74.13 -103.18 105.57
N ASN A 43 73.31 -104.16 105.93
CA ASN A 43 71.86 -104.10 105.69
C ASN A 43 71.12 -103.06 106.56
N LYS A 44 71.67 -102.69 107.73
CA LYS A 44 71.09 -101.62 108.55
C LYS A 44 71.37 -100.24 107.97
N GLU A 45 72.57 -100.01 107.45
CA GLU A 45 72.97 -98.74 106.83
C GLU A 45 72.15 -98.47 105.55
N THR A 46 71.90 -99.49 104.72
CA THR A 46 71.06 -99.34 103.52
C THR A 46 69.59 -99.02 103.85
N LEU A 47 69.05 -99.55 104.95
CA LEU A 47 67.69 -99.26 105.39
C LEU A 47 67.51 -97.82 105.88
N GLU A 48 68.53 -97.24 106.51
CA GLU A 48 68.50 -95.83 106.94
C GLU A 48 68.49 -94.87 105.74
N LEU A 49 69.33 -95.12 104.73
CA LEU A 49 69.34 -94.34 103.49
C LEU A 49 67.96 -94.31 102.80
N VAL A 50 67.32 -95.47 102.64
CA VAL A 50 65.99 -95.57 101.99
C VAL A 50 64.89 -94.86 102.79
N LYS A 51 65.04 -94.75 104.12
CA LYS A 51 64.08 -94.02 104.97
C LYS A 51 64.23 -92.50 104.82
N GLU A 52 65.46 -92.00 104.71
CA GLU A 52 65.72 -90.58 104.46
C GLU A 52 65.22 -90.16 103.07
N GLU A 53 65.47 -90.97 102.04
CA GLU A 53 64.96 -90.73 100.68
C GLU A 53 63.42 -90.69 100.66
N ASN A 54 62.74 -91.62 101.34
CA ASN A 54 61.27 -91.61 101.45
C ASN A 54 60.71 -90.39 102.18
N LYS A 55 61.43 -89.88 103.19
CA LYS A 55 61.04 -88.64 103.88
C LYS A 55 61.16 -87.46 102.92
N HIS A 56 62.25 -87.37 102.17
CA HIS A 56 62.49 -86.31 101.19
C HIS A 56 61.44 -86.31 100.06
N PHE A 57 61.02 -87.48 99.58
CA PHE A 57 59.96 -87.58 98.57
C PHE A 57 58.58 -87.19 99.10
N ARG A 58 58.27 -87.49 100.37
CA ARG A 58 57.00 -87.04 101.00
C ARG A 58 56.94 -85.53 101.17
N GLU A 59 58.06 -84.90 101.56
CA GLU A 59 58.15 -83.45 101.68
C GLU A 59 58.02 -82.75 100.31
N ALA A 60 58.65 -83.30 99.26
CA ALA A 60 58.52 -82.81 97.88
C ALA A 60 57.07 -82.92 97.34
N LEU A 61 56.37 -84.03 97.65
CA LEU A 61 54.96 -84.21 97.28
C LEU A 61 54.02 -83.23 97.99
N ALA A 62 54.28 -82.91 99.26
CA ALA A 62 53.49 -81.93 100.01
C ALA A 62 53.64 -80.50 99.45
N LEU A 63 54.84 -80.13 99.01
CA LEU A 63 55.10 -78.86 98.32
C LEU A 63 54.37 -78.77 96.98
N LEU A 64 54.43 -79.82 96.15
CA LEU A 64 53.72 -79.89 94.87
C LEU A 64 52.19 -79.86 95.01
N GLN A 65 51.63 -80.49 96.05
CA GLN A 65 50.19 -80.41 96.33
C GLN A 65 49.76 -79.02 96.80
N LYS A 66 50.63 -78.28 97.51
CA LYS A 66 50.36 -76.90 97.94
C LYS A 66 50.38 -75.91 96.77
N GLU A 67 51.25 -76.11 95.77
CA GLU A 67 51.28 -75.29 94.55
C GLU A 67 50.11 -75.59 93.60
N ARG A 68 49.65 -76.86 93.52
CA ARG A 68 48.53 -77.23 92.65
C ARG A 68 47.17 -76.64 93.10
N GLY A 69 47.06 -76.20 94.36
CA GLY A 69 45.86 -75.58 94.92
C GLY A 69 45.65 -74.10 94.58
N SER A 70 46.62 -73.43 93.93
CA SER A 70 46.55 -71.97 93.69
C SER A 70 46.47 -71.57 92.21
N ALA A 71 46.54 -72.51 91.25
CA ALA A 71 46.66 -72.17 89.83
C ALA A 71 45.64 -72.84 88.89
N ALA A 72 44.66 -73.58 89.42
CA ALA A 72 43.67 -74.25 88.57
C ALA A 72 42.23 -73.88 88.95
N ASP A 73 41.59 -73.16 88.02
CA ASP A 73 40.29 -73.60 87.48
C ASP A 73 38.99 -73.02 88.06
N LYS A 74 38.98 -71.77 88.55
CA LYS A 74 37.71 -71.05 88.80
C LYS A 74 37.60 -69.62 88.25
N GLY A 75 38.63 -69.11 87.56
CA GLY A 75 38.62 -67.77 86.95
C GLY A 75 38.73 -67.74 85.41
N ASN A 76 39.40 -68.72 84.80
CA ASN A 76 39.78 -68.64 83.38
C ASN A 76 38.69 -69.08 82.39
N GLY A 77 37.77 -69.97 82.77
CA GLY A 77 36.67 -70.39 81.89
C GLY A 77 35.72 -69.25 81.54
N ASN A 78 35.33 -68.45 82.54
CA ASN A 78 34.45 -67.30 82.36
C ASN A 78 35.09 -66.16 81.55
N THR A 79 36.42 -65.97 81.62
CA THR A 79 37.12 -64.98 80.79
C THR A 79 37.31 -65.46 79.37
N VAL A 80 37.60 -66.76 79.17
CA VAL A 80 37.75 -67.33 77.83
C VAL A 80 36.41 -67.33 77.10
N GLU A 81 35.31 -67.73 77.74
CA GLU A 81 33.96 -67.69 77.14
C GLU A 81 33.53 -66.26 76.78
N LYS A 82 33.78 -65.28 77.65
CA LYS A 82 33.51 -63.87 77.36
C LYS A 82 34.34 -63.33 76.19
N LEU A 83 35.65 -63.60 76.16
CA LEU A 83 36.52 -63.21 75.05
C LEU A 83 36.12 -63.93 73.75
N THR A 84 35.67 -65.18 73.82
CA THR A 84 35.19 -65.92 72.65
C THR A 84 33.87 -65.35 72.14
N SER A 85 32.97 -64.94 73.04
CA SER A 85 31.74 -64.21 72.70
C SER A 85 32.06 -62.85 72.06
N GLU A 86 32.97 -62.06 72.64
CA GLU A 86 33.40 -60.78 72.10
C GLU A 86 34.06 -60.93 70.72
N VAL A 87 34.90 -61.95 70.51
CA VAL A 87 35.51 -62.25 69.21
C VAL A 87 34.44 -62.65 68.18
N ASN A 88 33.44 -63.43 68.57
CA ASN A 88 32.33 -63.80 67.69
C ASN A 88 31.44 -62.59 67.36
N ASP A 89 31.17 -61.71 68.32
CA ASP A 89 30.44 -60.47 68.11
C ASP A 89 31.21 -59.49 67.21
N LEU A 90 32.53 -59.37 67.39
CA LEU A 90 33.40 -58.60 66.53
C LEU A 90 33.46 -59.20 65.12
N LYS A 91 33.47 -60.52 64.99
CA LYS A 91 33.43 -61.20 63.70
C LYS A 91 32.09 -61.02 62.99
N HIS A 92 30.97 -61.06 63.72
CA HIS A 92 29.66 -60.74 63.18
C HIS A 92 29.57 -59.27 62.74
N LYS A 93 30.03 -58.32 63.57
CA LYS A 93 30.12 -56.90 63.21
C LYS A 93 31.02 -56.68 62.00
N TYR A 94 32.16 -57.34 61.92
CA TYR A 94 33.07 -57.27 60.78
C TYR A 94 32.42 -57.81 59.50
N ASN A 95 31.77 -58.96 59.57
CA ASN A 95 31.06 -59.55 58.43
C ASN A 95 29.90 -58.66 57.97
N GLN A 96 29.18 -58.05 58.91
CA GLN A 96 28.10 -57.11 58.63
C GLN A 96 28.63 -55.83 57.97
N LEU A 97 29.68 -55.23 58.51
CA LEU A 97 30.34 -54.06 57.93
C LEU A 97 30.93 -54.36 56.55
N LYS A 98 31.50 -55.55 56.35
CA LYS A 98 32.01 -56.00 55.05
C LYS A 98 30.90 -56.16 54.01
N SER A 99 29.74 -56.68 54.42
CA SER A 99 28.56 -56.78 53.55
C SER A 99 28.05 -55.39 53.17
N ILE A 100 27.91 -54.48 54.16
CA ILE A 100 27.48 -53.09 53.94
C ILE A 100 28.46 -52.36 53.01
N ALA A 101 29.77 -52.51 53.22
CA ALA A 101 30.78 -51.92 52.35
C ALA A 101 30.69 -52.45 50.92
N LYS A 102 30.42 -53.75 50.73
CA LYS A 102 30.24 -54.34 49.40
C LYS A 102 28.99 -53.81 48.70
N VAL A 103 27.87 -53.65 49.41
CA VAL A 103 26.65 -53.05 48.88
C VAL A 103 26.89 -51.59 48.50
N ARG A 104 27.46 -50.80 49.40
CA ARG A 104 27.81 -49.38 49.15
C ARG A 104 28.77 -49.21 47.98
N HIS A 105 29.73 -50.11 47.82
CA HIS A 105 30.66 -50.08 46.68
C HIS A 105 29.94 -50.37 45.36
N LYS A 106 28.99 -51.32 45.35
CA LYS A 106 28.14 -51.59 44.19
C LYS A 106 27.22 -50.42 43.85
N GLU A 107 26.65 -49.76 44.86
CA GLU A 107 25.86 -48.53 44.68
C GLU A 107 26.72 -47.38 44.14
N LEU A 108 27.93 -47.18 44.67
CA LEU A 108 28.87 -46.17 44.17
C LEU A 108 29.28 -46.44 42.73
N SER A 109 29.55 -47.69 42.36
CA SER A 109 29.84 -48.06 40.98
C SER A 109 28.65 -47.73 40.08
N GLY A 110 27.43 -48.12 40.47
CA GLY A 110 26.22 -47.82 39.70
C GLY A 110 25.98 -46.32 39.54
N LYS A 111 26.19 -45.52 40.60
CA LYS A 111 26.09 -44.05 40.53
C LYS A 111 27.18 -43.42 39.69
N ASN A 112 28.40 -43.97 39.71
CA ASN A 112 29.51 -43.51 38.89
C ASN A 112 29.30 -43.82 37.40
N ASP A 113 28.69 -44.97 37.09
CA ASP A 113 28.31 -45.33 35.72
C ASP A 113 27.17 -44.42 35.23
N GLN A 114 26.16 -44.14 36.07
CA GLN A 114 25.12 -43.14 35.78
C GLN A 114 25.70 -41.74 35.56
N LEU A 115 26.68 -41.32 36.36
CA LEU A 115 27.38 -40.04 36.18
C LEU A 115 28.10 -39.98 34.84
N LYS A 116 28.81 -41.05 34.46
CA LYS A 116 29.49 -41.13 33.16
C LYS A 116 28.52 -41.09 31.98
N ASP A 117 27.37 -41.74 32.10
CA ASP A 117 26.34 -41.71 31.06
C ASP A 117 25.71 -40.31 30.93
N LEU A 118 25.43 -39.65 32.06
CA LEU A 118 24.97 -38.26 32.08
C LEU A 118 26.01 -37.28 31.53
N GLU A 119 27.29 -37.46 31.84
CA GLU A 119 28.38 -36.64 31.30
C GLU A 119 28.46 -36.80 29.77
N ARG A 120 28.33 -38.02 29.25
CA ARG A 120 28.29 -38.31 27.80
C ARG A 120 27.09 -37.67 27.12
N ASP A 121 25.92 -37.71 27.74
CA ASP A 121 24.71 -37.09 27.19
C ASP A 121 24.78 -35.55 27.24
N SER A 122 25.40 -34.97 28.28
CA SER A 122 25.63 -33.51 28.34
C SER A 122 26.67 -33.03 27.31
N ALA A 123 27.69 -33.83 27.01
CA ALA A 123 28.66 -33.50 25.99
C ALA A 123 28.01 -33.43 24.59
N ARG A 124 27.02 -34.30 24.33
CA ARG A 124 26.26 -34.32 23.06
C ARG A 124 25.39 -33.09 22.83
N THR A 125 24.97 -32.38 23.88
CA THR A 125 24.08 -31.21 23.77
C THR A 125 24.81 -29.88 23.62
N SER A 126 26.14 -29.85 23.78
CA SER A 126 26.86 -28.60 24.12
C SER A 126 27.40 -27.74 22.97
N SER A 127 27.41 -28.15 21.68
CA SER A 127 28.14 -27.33 20.69
C SER A 127 27.70 -27.41 19.22
N ASP A 128 27.07 -28.49 18.78
CA ASP A 128 26.86 -28.73 17.33
C ASP A 128 25.47 -29.24 17.02
N ASN A 129 24.44 -28.63 17.62
CA ASN A 129 23.06 -28.92 17.24
C ASN A 129 22.75 -28.23 15.89
N PRO A 130 22.53 -28.98 14.78
CA PRO A 130 22.18 -28.39 13.49
C PRO A 130 20.90 -27.55 13.54
N LEU A 131 19.97 -27.88 14.43
CA LEU A 131 18.77 -27.08 14.67
C LEU A 131 19.11 -25.68 15.20
N ALA A 132 20.07 -25.57 16.13
CA ALA A 132 20.46 -24.27 16.69
C ALA A 132 21.14 -23.37 15.64
N LYS A 133 21.91 -23.96 14.71
CA LYS A 133 22.47 -23.24 13.56
C LYS A 133 21.35 -22.78 12.61
N GLN A 134 20.36 -23.63 12.36
CA GLN A 134 19.21 -23.30 11.52
C GLN A 134 18.34 -22.19 12.12
N ILE A 135 18.10 -22.22 13.44
CA ILE A 135 17.40 -21.17 14.18
C ILE A 135 18.13 -19.83 14.00
N ARG A 136 19.46 -19.76 14.22
CA ARG A 136 20.24 -18.53 14.00
C ARG A 136 20.16 -18.00 12.57
N VAL A 137 20.13 -18.88 11.57
CA VAL A 137 19.97 -18.47 10.15
C VAL A 137 18.58 -17.90 9.90
N LEU A 138 17.53 -18.52 10.47
CA LEU A 138 16.16 -18.04 10.35
C LEU A 138 15.97 -16.71 11.08
N GLU A 139 16.55 -16.55 12.28
CA GLU A 139 16.57 -15.29 13.02
C GLU A 139 17.23 -14.16 12.21
N ASN A 140 18.40 -14.42 11.62
CA ASN A 140 19.08 -13.44 10.74
C ASN A 140 18.26 -13.11 9.49
N LYS A 141 17.53 -14.09 8.92
CA LYS A 141 16.64 -13.84 7.78
C LYS A 141 15.43 -13.01 8.18
N LEU A 142 14.87 -13.28 9.36
CA LEU A 142 13.76 -12.53 9.94
C LEU A 142 14.18 -11.08 10.19
N GLU A 143 15.32 -10.85 10.86
CA GLU A 143 15.83 -9.50 11.12
C GLU A 143 16.05 -8.72 9.82
N LYS A 144 16.63 -9.36 8.79
CA LYS A 144 16.77 -8.76 7.45
C LYS A 144 15.43 -8.43 6.80
N ALA A 145 14.43 -9.29 6.93
CA ALA A 145 13.09 -9.04 6.41
C ALA A 145 12.43 -7.87 7.15
N THR A 146 12.53 -7.83 8.48
CA THR A 146 12.02 -6.73 9.32
C THR A 146 12.68 -5.40 8.97
N MET A 147 14.01 -5.40 8.79
CA MET A 147 14.73 -4.18 8.39
C MET A 147 14.26 -3.66 7.02
N LYS A 148 14.04 -4.56 6.05
CA LYS A 148 13.49 -4.20 4.73
C LYS A 148 12.05 -3.68 4.81
N VAL A 149 11.20 -4.25 5.66
CA VAL A 149 9.83 -3.77 5.86
C VAL A 149 9.84 -2.37 6.47
N ASN A 150 10.70 -2.12 7.47
CA ASN A 150 10.86 -0.81 8.07
C ASN A 150 11.38 0.23 7.07
N GLU A 151 12.33 -0.15 6.22
CA GLU A 151 12.84 0.71 5.16
C GLU A 151 11.77 1.02 4.10
N ALA A 152 11.01 0.01 3.67
CA ALA A 152 9.88 0.18 2.76
C ALA A 152 8.78 1.08 3.36
N ALA A 153 8.51 0.95 4.67
CA ALA A 153 7.58 1.82 5.38
C ALA A 153 8.09 3.27 5.45
N ALA A 154 9.40 3.47 5.65
CA ALA A 154 10.02 4.79 5.60
C ALA A 154 9.89 5.42 4.20
N PHE A 155 10.21 4.67 3.13
CA PHE A 155 10.00 5.14 1.76
C PHE A 155 8.55 5.47 1.47
N ARG A 156 7.61 4.59 1.85
CA ARG A 156 6.17 4.86 1.70
C ARG A 156 5.77 6.17 2.37
N LYS A 157 6.22 6.42 3.59
CA LYS A 157 5.94 7.68 4.30
C LYS A 157 6.49 8.90 3.56
N THR A 158 7.67 8.79 2.95
CA THR A 158 8.21 9.88 2.10
C THR A 158 7.38 10.10 0.83
N TYR A 159 6.96 9.03 0.16
CA TYR A 159 6.10 9.14 -1.01
C TYR A 159 4.72 9.69 -0.67
N ASP A 160 4.13 9.29 0.46
CA ASP A 160 2.86 9.83 0.96
C ASP A 160 2.96 11.34 1.20
N HIS A 161 4.08 11.81 1.76
CA HIS A 161 4.33 13.24 1.93
C HIS A 161 4.47 13.98 0.59
N ILE A 162 5.21 13.41 -0.38
CA ILE A 162 5.33 13.96 -1.73
C ILE A 162 3.95 14.04 -2.41
N ILE A 163 3.14 12.99 -2.33
CA ILE A 163 1.79 12.95 -2.90
C ILE A 163 0.90 14.01 -2.25
N SER A 164 0.95 14.16 -0.92
CA SER A 164 0.18 15.21 -0.21
C SER A 164 0.55 16.59 -0.72
N ARG A 165 1.86 16.88 -0.80
CA ARG A 165 2.35 18.15 -1.32
C ARG A 165 1.92 18.39 -2.77
N LEU A 166 2.03 17.39 -3.64
CA LEU A 166 1.58 17.52 -5.04
C LEU A 166 0.07 17.73 -5.15
N LYS A 167 -0.74 17.12 -4.27
CA LYS A 167 -2.18 17.38 -4.21
C LYS A 167 -2.50 18.80 -3.77
N ASP A 168 -1.75 19.33 -2.80
CA ASP A 168 -1.91 20.71 -2.34
C ASP A 168 -1.44 21.72 -3.41
N GLU A 169 -0.33 21.45 -4.08
CA GLU A 169 0.14 22.24 -5.22
C GLU A 169 -0.88 22.23 -6.36
N LYS A 170 -1.46 21.06 -6.69
CA LYS A 170 -2.54 20.96 -7.67
C LYS A 170 -3.74 21.85 -7.29
N ARG A 171 -4.21 21.78 -6.04
CA ARG A 171 -5.31 22.63 -5.56
C ARG A 171 -4.99 24.12 -5.72
N HIS A 172 -3.76 24.53 -5.39
CA HIS A 172 -3.32 25.91 -5.58
C HIS A 172 -3.31 26.34 -7.05
N PHE A 173 -2.85 25.47 -7.95
CA PHE A 173 -2.90 25.73 -9.39
C PHE A 173 -4.32 25.83 -9.91
N ASP A 174 -5.25 25.00 -9.43
CA ASP A 174 -6.67 25.07 -9.81
C ASP A 174 -7.29 26.42 -9.42
N VAL A 175 -6.97 26.95 -8.23
CA VAL A 175 -7.42 28.29 -7.81
C VAL A 175 -6.80 29.39 -8.70
N LYS A 176 -5.49 29.31 -8.97
CA LYS A 176 -4.82 30.26 -9.87
C LYS A 176 -5.41 30.23 -11.28
N LEU A 177 -5.72 29.05 -11.78
CA LEU A 177 -6.35 28.89 -13.10
C LEU A 177 -7.77 29.47 -13.09
N GLY A 178 -8.56 29.22 -12.05
CA GLY A 178 -9.90 29.79 -11.88
C GLY A 178 -9.86 31.33 -11.90
N THR A 179 -9.00 31.94 -11.09
CA THR A 179 -8.83 33.40 -11.09
C THR A 179 -8.36 33.96 -12.43
N ALA A 180 -7.42 33.28 -13.11
CA ALA A 180 -6.98 33.69 -14.45
C ALA A 180 -8.14 33.63 -15.47
N ILE A 181 -8.95 32.59 -15.45
CA ILE A 181 -10.13 32.45 -16.31
C ILE A 181 -11.15 33.57 -16.03
N GLU A 182 -11.43 33.87 -14.77
CA GLU A 182 -12.32 34.96 -14.39
C GLU A 182 -11.82 36.32 -14.88
N THR A 183 -10.52 36.60 -14.72
CA THR A 183 -9.92 37.84 -15.23
C THR A 183 -9.95 37.93 -16.76
N SER A 184 -9.79 36.80 -17.47
CA SER A 184 -9.90 36.74 -18.92
C SER A 184 -11.33 37.06 -19.36
N LYS A 185 -12.33 36.47 -18.72
CA LYS A 185 -13.76 36.74 -19.00
C LYS A 185 -14.13 38.20 -18.73
N ALA A 186 -13.62 38.79 -17.65
CA ALA A 186 -13.81 40.20 -17.37
C ALA A 186 -13.25 41.07 -18.50
N LYS A 187 -12.00 40.83 -18.91
CA LYS A 187 -11.37 41.56 -20.03
C LYS A 187 -12.08 41.36 -21.37
N GLU A 188 -12.62 40.17 -21.63
CA GLU A 188 -13.43 39.93 -22.83
C GLU A 188 -14.72 40.76 -22.82
N ASN A 189 -15.34 40.94 -21.65
CA ASN A 189 -16.51 41.79 -21.53
C ASN A 189 -16.15 43.28 -21.69
N ASP A 190 -15.05 43.73 -21.07
CA ASP A 190 -14.53 45.09 -21.25
C ASP A 190 -14.22 45.37 -22.74
N LEU A 191 -13.65 44.38 -23.44
CA LEU A 191 -13.38 44.50 -24.87
C LEU A 191 -14.68 44.62 -25.69
N LYS A 192 -15.73 43.86 -25.35
CA LYS A 192 -17.04 43.97 -26.01
C LYS A 192 -17.64 45.36 -25.79
N GLU A 193 -17.58 45.88 -24.57
CA GLU A 193 -18.04 47.24 -24.27
C GLU A 193 -17.25 48.29 -25.06
N LEU A 194 -15.92 48.16 -25.09
CA LEU A 194 -15.07 49.07 -25.86
C LEU A 194 -15.37 49.03 -27.37
N ILE A 195 -15.67 47.85 -27.92
CA ILE A 195 -16.10 47.71 -29.33
C ILE A 195 -17.44 48.44 -29.53
N GLN A 196 -18.41 48.27 -28.63
CA GLN A 196 -19.69 48.97 -28.72
C GLN A 196 -19.50 50.49 -28.68
N MET A 197 -18.72 50.99 -27.71
CA MET A 197 -18.37 52.41 -27.63
C MET A 197 -17.67 52.91 -28.91
N SER A 198 -16.75 52.12 -29.47
CA SER A 198 -16.07 52.46 -30.73
C SER A 198 -17.05 52.50 -31.90
N THR A 199 -18.01 51.57 -31.97
CA THR A 199 -19.03 51.58 -33.04
C THR A 199 -19.96 52.78 -32.92
N ASP A 200 -20.34 53.16 -31.70
CA ASP A 200 -21.19 54.33 -31.47
C ASP A 200 -20.44 55.64 -31.75
N ALA A 201 -19.17 55.73 -31.36
CA ALA A 201 -18.31 56.85 -31.73
C ALA A 201 -18.15 56.97 -33.26
N HIS A 202 -18.02 55.84 -33.96
CA HIS A 202 -17.93 55.82 -35.42
C HIS A 202 -19.25 56.28 -36.06
N ARG A 203 -20.40 55.80 -35.56
CA ARG A 203 -21.73 56.25 -36.01
C ARG A 203 -21.92 57.75 -35.79
N ALA A 204 -21.56 58.27 -34.62
CA ALA A 204 -21.64 59.70 -34.31
C ALA A 204 -20.76 60.53 -35.26
N LYS A 205 -19.55 60.06 -35.56
CA LYS A 205 -18.65 60.70 -36.52
C LYS A 205 -19.23 60.72 -37.94
N GLU A 206 -19.77 59.60 -38.41
CA GLU A 206 -20.37 59.53 -39.76
C GLU A 206 -21.66 60.36 -39.85
N ALA A 207 -22.46 60.41 -38.77
CA ALA A 207 -23.61 61.31 -38.69
C ALA A 207 -23.18 62.78 -38.78
N ALA A 208 -22.17 63.20 -38.01
CA ALA A 208 -21.65 64.56 -38.05
C ALA A 208 -21.05 64.93 -39.42
N LYS A 209 -20.36 64.00 -40.08
CA LYS A 209 -19.88 64.19 -41.47
C LYS A 209 -21.03 64.33 -42.46
N ALA A 210 -22.07 63.53 -42.34
CA ALA A 210 -23.23 63.61 -43.21
C ALA A 210 -23.99 64.93 -43.03
N GLU A 211 -24.12 65.42 -41.79
CA GLU A 211 -24.67 66.75 -41.51
C GLU A 211 -23.79 67.86 -42.09
N LEU A 212 -22.47 67.78 -41.92
CA LEU A 212 -21.53 68.72 -42.50
C LEU A 212 -21.64 68.76 -44.03
N ALA A 213 -21.70 67.60 -44.69
CA ALA A 213 -21.85 67.52 -46.14
C ALA A 213 -23.18 68.13 -46.63
N LYS A 214 -24.28 67.92 -45.89
CA LYS A 214 -25.56 68.56 -46.17
C LYS A 214 -25.46 70.08 -46.04
N LEU A 215 -24.83 70.59 -44.99
CA LEU A 215 -24.64 72.03 -44.79
C LEU A 215 -23.73 72.65 -45.86
N GLU A 216 -22.68 71.95 -46.28
CA GLU A 216 -21.84 72.40 -47.39
C GLU A 216 -22.62 72.48 -48.70
N GLN A 217 -23.48 71.49 -48.97
CA GLN A 217 -24.35 71.48 -50.14
C GLN A 217 -25.37 72.63 -50.10
N THR A 218 -26.01 72.88 -48.95
CA THR A 218 -26.96 74.00 -48.83
C THR A 218 -26.27 75.35 -49.03
N ILE A 219 -25.09 75.55 -48.43
CA ILE A 219 -24.29 76.77 -48.62
C ILE A 219 -23.86 76.92 -50.10
N ALA A 220 -23.49 75.83 -50.76
CA ALA A 220 -23.11 75.87 -52.17
C ALA A 220 -24.29 76.27 -53.08
N GLU A 221 -25.49 75.73 -52.83
CA GLU A 221 -26.68 76.08 -53.60
C GLU A 221 -27.12 77.52 -53.31
N GLU A 222 -27.09 77.98 -52.05
CA GLU A 222 -27.34 79.39 -51.70
C GLU A 222 -26.36 80.34 -52.39
N ARG A 223 -25.06 79.98 -52.44
CA ARG A 223 -24.06 80.75 -53.18
C ARG A 223 -24.38 80.81 -54.67
N LYS A 224 -24.81 79.70 -55.26
CA LYS A 224 -25.20 79.62 -56.68
C LYS A 224 -26.44 80.46 -56.98
N ILE A 225 -27.47 80.39 -56.13
CA ILE A 225 -28.67 81.23 -56.22
C ILE A 225 -28.26 82.71 -56.12
N ARG A 226 -27.48 83.09 -55.11
CA ARG A 226 -26.99 84.47 -54.94
C ARG A 226 -26.17 84.95 -56.14
N GLN A 227 -25.34 84.09 -56.72
CA GLN A 227 -24.59 84.42 -57.95
C GLN A 227 -25.52 84.63 -59.15
N LYS A 228 -26.54 83.79 -59.32
CA LYS A 228 -27.57 83.96 -60.36
C LYS A 228 -28.31 85.30 -60.19
N GLU A 229 -28.80 85.59 -58.99
CA GLU A 229 -29.48 86.85 -58.68
C GLU A 229 -28.57 88.07 -58.95
N LEU A 230 -27.31 88.00 -58.55
CA LEU A 230 -26.34 89.06 -58.83
C LEU A 230 -26.08 89.22 -60.34
N ALA A 231 -26.00 88.12 -61.09
CA ALA A 231 -25.84 88.14 -62.54
C ALA A 231 -27.06 88.74 -63.24
N GLU A 232 -28.28 88.40 -62.82
CA GLU A 232 -29.53 88.96 -63.33
C GLU A 232 -29.62 90.46 -63.04
N ARG A 233 -29.31 90.89 -61.81
CA ARG A 233 -29.25 92.31 -61.46
C ARG A 233 -28.20 93.06 -62.30
N ARG A 234 -27.02 92.47 -62.53
CA ARG A 234 -25.99 93.05 -63.41
C ARG A 234 -26.49 93.20 -64.85
N LYS A 235 -27.17 92.18 -65.40
CA LYS A 235 -27.78 92.24 -66.74
C LYS A 235 -28.85 93.34 -66.82
N LEU A 236 -29.71 93.47 -65.82
CA LEU A 236 -30.71 94.54 -65.75
C LEU A 236 -30.07 95.93 -65.73
N VAL A 237 -29.01 96.12 -64.93
CA VAL A 237 -28.27 97.39 -64.89
C VAL A 237 -27.61 97.66 -66.25
N GLN A 238 -26.98 96.66 -66.86
CA GLN A 238 -26.34 96.79 -68.17
C GLN A 238 -27.36 97.15 -69.26
N ALA A 239 -28.53 96.49 -69.28
CA ALA A 239 -29.61 96.82 -70.21
C ALA A 239 -30.12 98.25 -70.03
N LYS A 240 -30.25 98.73 -68.77
CA LYS A 240 -30.59 100.14 -68.50
C LYS A 240 -29.54 101.11 -69.03
N ILE A 241 -28.26 100.79 -68.87
CA ILE A 241 -27.15 101.59 -69.41
C ILE A 241 -27.24 101.63 -70.94
N GLU A 242 -27.44 100.50 -71.61
CA GLU A 242 -27.56 100.41 -73.07
C GLU A 242 -28.78 101.18 -73.60
N VAL A 243 -29.93 101.07 -72.93
CA VAL A 243 -31.13 101.85 -73.28
C VAL A 243 -30.87 103.35 -73.10
N ASN A 244 -30.27 103.77 -71.98
CA ASN A 244 -29.91 105.16 -71.77
C ASN A 244 -28.91 105.67 -72.82
N GLN A 245 -27.89 104.88 -73.19
CA GLN A 245 -26.95 105.22 -74.25
C GLN A 245 -27.64 105.32 -75.61
N ARG A 246 -28.57 104.41 -75.95
CA ARG A 246 -29.36 104.48 -77.18
C ARG A 246 -30.27 105.69 -77.20
N MET A 247 -30.90 106.04 -76.07
CA MET A 247 -31.72 107.24 -75.93
C MET A 247 -30.85 108.50 -76.11
N GLU A 248 -29.68 108.55 -75.50
CA GLU A 248 -28.73 109.66 -75.65
C GLU A 248 -28.23 109.78 -77.10
N GLN A 249 -27.91 108.67 -77.76
CA GLN A 249 -27.55 108.67 -79.19
C GLN A 249 -28.71 109.14 -80.08
N ARG A 250 -29.95 108.73 -79.78
CA ARG A 250 -31.15 109.20 -80.49
C ARG A 250 -31.39 110.68 -80.25
N GLU A 251 -31.21 111.18 -79.03
CA GLU A 251 -31.31 112.61 -78.74
C GLU A 251 -30.21 113.42 -79.42
N ARG A 252 -28.98 112.90 -79.48
CA ARG A 252 -27.89 113.52 -80.25
C ARG A 252 -28.23 113.58 -81.74
N LYS A 253 -28.65 112.47 -82.34
CA LYS A 253 -29.11 112.43 -83.74
C LYS A 253 -30.33 113.32 -83.98
N ARG A 254 -31.27 113.40 -83.04
CA ARG A 254 -32.42 114.31 -83.13
C ARG A 254 -31.98 115.76 -83.07
N ARG A 255 -31.02 116.12 -82.19
CA ARG A 255 -30.43 117.47 -82.18
C ARG A 255 -29.68 117.77 -83.48
N GLU A 256 -28.94 116.82 -84.03
CA GLU A 256 -28.28 116.96 -85.34
C GLU A 256 -29.31 117.18 -86.46
N LEU A 257 -30.35 116.33 -86.55
CA LEU A 257 -31.46 116.49 -87.50
C LEU A 257 -32.29 117.76 -87.27
N GLN A 258 -32.40 118.25 -86.03
CA GLN A 258 -33.11 119.50 -85.73
C GLN A 258 -32.26 120.73 -86.07
N LEU A 259 -30.93 120.60 -86.06
CA LEU A 259 -30.01 121.57 -86.65
C LEU A 259 -30.04 121.51 -88.18
N GLU A 260 -30.14 120.31 -88.76
CA GLU A 260 -30.19 120.09 -90.21
C GLU A 260 -31.54 120.53 -90.80
N ALA A 261 -32.67 120.29 -90.12
CA ALA A 261 -34.00 120.76 -90.51
C ALA A 261 -34.28 122.24 -90.18
N ALA A 262 -33.37 122.93 -89.48
CA ALA A 262 -33.40 124.39 -89.33
C ALA A 262 -32.82 125.11 -90.56
N GLY A 263 -32.22 124.38 -91.50
CA GLY A 263 -31.98 124.80 -92.87
C GLY A 263 -32.81 123.94 -93.82
N GLU A 264 -33.37 124.55 -94.87
CA GLU A 264 -34.12 123.86 -95.93
C GLU A 264 -35.53 123.37 -95.55
N LEU A 265 -36.45 124.34 -95.56
CA LEU A 265 -37.76 124.15 -96.19
C LEU A 265 -37.51 123.53 -97.57
N ASN A 266 -38.07 122.35 -97.84
CA ASN A 266 -38.48 122.01 -99.20
C ASN A 266 -39.70 121.08 -99.23
N MET A 267 -40.62 121.51 -100.09
CA MET A 267 -41.89 120.91 -100.45
C MET A 267 -41.70 119.66 -101.33
N ASP A 268 -40.87 118.72 -100.89
CA ASP A 268 -40.59 117.45 -101.59
C ASP A 268 -40.83 116.20 -100.72
N GLY A 269 -41.37 116.39 -99.51
CA GLY A 269 -41.75 115.29 -98.61
C GLY A 269 -43.00 114.52 -99.06
N GLU A 270 -43.80 115.08 -99.96
CA GLU A 270 -45.09 114.52 -100.37
C GLU A 270 -44.94 113.40 -101.43
N GLN A 271 -43.87 113.42 -102.24
CA GLN A 271 -43.57 112.36 -103.22
C GLN A 271 -42.83 111.16 -102.62
N ASN A 272 -42.06 111.35 -101.54
CA ASN A 272 -41.39 110.25 -100.83
C ASN A 272 -42.36 109.43 -99.96
N LEU A 273 -43.51 110.00 -99.57
CA LEU A 273 -44.53 109.28 -98.81
C LEU A 273 -45.23 108.20 -99.66
N ILE A 274 -45.39 108.45 -100.96
CA ILE A 274 -46.00 107.50 -101.92
C ILE A 274 -45.03 106.34 -102.23
N LYS A 275 -43.72 106.62 -102.40
CA LYS A 275 -42.70 105.57 -102.56
C LYS A 275 -42.54 104.69 -101.32
N ASN A 276 -42.64 105.27 -100.12
CA ASN A 276 -42.63 104.50 -98.87
C ASN A 276 -43.88 103.62 -98.70
N TYR A 277 -45.06 104.07 -99.15
CA TYR A 277 -46.29 103.28 -99.09
C TYR A 277 -46.24 102.03 -99.99
N VAL A 278 -45.63 102.15 -101.18
CA VAL A 278 -45.43 101.01 -102.10
C VAL A 278 -44.32 100.07 -101.62
N ALA A 279 -43.24 100.61 -101.02
CA ALA A 279 -42.21 99.79 -100.37
C ALA A 279 -42.78 99.02 -99.16
N GLN A 280 -43.64 99.65 -98.36
CA GLN A 280 -44.33 99.04 -97.23
C GLN A 280 -45.26 97.88 -97.67
N GLY A 281 -45.87 97.97 -98.86
CA GLY A 281 -46.64 96.87 -99.45
C GLY A 281 -45.80 95.64 -99.82
N PHE A 282 -44.55 95.83 -100.28
CA PHE A 282 -43.64 94.73 -100.60
C PHE A 282 -43.03 94.09 -99.35
N TYR A 283 -42.70 94.89 -98.33
CA TYR A 283 -42.31 94.38 -97.00
C TYR A 283 -43.48 93.67 -96.29
N SER A 284 -44.72 94.13 -96.49
CA SER A 284 -45.92 93.44 -95.96
C SER A 284 -46.12 92.06 -96.59
N ALA A 285 -45.94 91.92 -97.91
CA ALA A 285 -46.08 90.63 -98.58
C ALA A 285 -44.96 89.64 -98.20
N SER A 286 -43.72 90.11 -98.04
CA SER A 286 -42.62 89.27 -97.54
C SER A 286 -42.80 88.91 -96.05
N ALA A 287 -43.29 89.85 -95.23
CA ALA A 287 -43.59 89.60 -93.82
C ALA A 287 -44.83 88.70 -93.65
N GLU A 288 -45.82 88.78 -94.54
CA GLU A 288 -46.97 87.87 -94.58
C GLU A 288 -46.54 86.47 -95.03
N HIS A 289 -45.64 86.34 -95.99
CA HIS A 289 -45.08 85.04 -96.39
C HIS A 289 -44.19 84.44 -95.30
N GLU A 290 -43.36 85.23 -94.61
CA GLU A 290 -42.62 84.77 -93.42
C GLU A 290 -43.57 84.41 -92.28
N LEU A 291 -44.61 85.21 -92.03
CA LEU A 291 -45.63 84.93 -91.02
C LEU A 291 -46.39 83.65 -91.36
N GLN A 292 -46.68 83.41 -92.64
CA GLN A 292 -47.34 82.18 -93.09
C GLN A 292 -46.42 80.98 -92.95
N MET A 293 -45.14 81.08 -93.33
CA MET A 293 -44.13 80.05 -93.07
C MET A 293 -43.94 79.78 -91.58
N GLN A 294 -44.03 80.79 -90.72
CA GLN A 294 -44.01 80.63 -89.27
C GLN A 294 -45.29 79.97 -88.76
N LYS A 295 -46.46 80.32 -89.30
CA LYS A 295 -47.73 79.66 -88.98
C LYS A 295 -47.71 78.19 -89.39
N ASP A 296 -47.22 77.86 -90.58
CA ASP A 296 -47.11 76.47 -91.06
C ASP A 296 -46.11 75.65 -90.21
N LYS A 297 -45.05 76.30 -89.70
CA LYS A 297 -44.16 75.69 -88.70
C LYS A 297 -44.85 75.48 -87.36
N VAL A 298 -45.63 76.47 -86.90
CA VAL A 298 -46.40 76.34 -85.65
C VAL A 298 -47.45 75.25 -85.77
N THR A 299 -48.19 75.15 -86.89
CA THR A 299 -49.18 74.08 -87.09
C THR A 299 -48.52 72.70 -87.17
N THR A 300 -47.38 72.56 -87.86
CA THR A 300 -46.64 71.28 -87.88
C THR A 300 -46.10 70.90 -86.51
N TYR A 301 -45.62 71.85 -85.71
CA TYR A 301 -45.26 71.59 -84.31
C TYR A 301 -46.48 71.24 -83.46
N GLU A 302 -47.59 71.95 -83.59
CA GLU A 302 -48.84 71.66 -82.87
C GLU A 302 -49.39 70.27 -83.20
N GLU A 303 -49.35 69.85 -84.47
CA GLU A 303 -49.73 68.49 -84.88
C GLU A 303 -48.78 67.43 -84.31
N ALA A 304 -47.47 67.68 -84.34
CA ALA A 304 -46.49 66.78 -83.73
C ALA A 304 -46.69 66.68 -82.20
N PHE A 305 -46.98 67.79 -81.52
CA PHE A 305 -47.30 67.82 -80.10
C PHE A 305 -48.62 67.11 -79.80
N ARG A 306 -49.63 67.25 -80.65
CA ARG A 306 -50.91 66.54 -80.48
C ARG A 306 -50.71 65.03 -80.56
N ARG A 307 -49.90 64.54 -81.50
CA ARG A 307 -49.51 63.12 -81.59
C ARG A 307 -48.75 62.64 -80.36
N ILE A 308 -47.82 63.45 -79.83
CA ILE A 308 -47.08 63.13 -78.60
C ILE A 308 -48.03 63.10 -77.40
N LYS A 309 -48.96 64.05 -77.29
CA LYS A 309 -49.97 64.13 -76.24
C LYS A 309 -50.94 62.94 -76.28
N GLU A 310 -51.36 62.51 -77.46
CA GLU A 310 -52.18 61.31 -77.64
C GLU A 310 -51.42 60.02 -77.28
N ALA A 311 -50.12 59.93 -77.62
CA ALA A 311 -49.31 58.74 -77.34
C ALA A 311 -48.86 58.64 -75.87
N THR A 312 -48.60 59.77 -75.21
CA THR A 312 -48.11 59.83 -73.81
C THR A 312 -49.23 60.00 -72.79
N GLY A 313 -50.41 60.49 -73.20
CA GLY A 313 -51.56 60.72 -72.33
C GLY A 313 -51.40 61.89 -71.33
N ILE A 314 -50.37 62.72 -71.49
CA ILE A 314 -50.05 63.83 -70.59
C ILE A 314 -50.54 65.15 -71.19
N GLU A 315 -51.31 65.93 -70.42
CA GLU A 315 -51.95 67.14 -70.95
C GLU A 315 -51.04 68.38 -71.00
N ASP A 316 -50.07 68.50 -70.09
CA ASP A 316 -49.15 69.63 -69.94
C ASP A 316 -47.81 69.38 -70.65
N ILE A 317 -47.38 70.35 -71.48
CA ILE A 317 -46.14 70.30 -72.26
C ILE A 317 -44.91 70.29 -71.34
N ASN A 318 -44.97 71.02 -70.22
CA ASN A 318 -43.83 71.08 -69.30
C ASN A 318 -43.59 69.72 -68.63
N GLU A 319 -44.64 68.97 -68.33
CA GLU A 319 -44.55 67.63 -67.77
C GLU A 319 -43.96 66.62 -68.77
N VAL A 320 -44.29 66.76 -70.07
CA VAL A 320 -43.66 65.93 -71.13
C VAL A 320 -42.17 66.21 -71.24
N ILE A 321 -41.75 67.48 -71.18
CA ILE A 321 -40.34 67.86 -71.26
C ILE A 321 -39.59 67.37 -70.02
N GLU A 322 -40.16 67.54 -68.83
CA GLU A 322 -39.56 67.08 -67.57
C GLU A 322 -39.41 65.56 -67.55
N LYS A 323 -40.44 64.81 -67.95
CA LYS A 323 -40.34 63.35 -68.06
C LYS A 323 -39.35 62.91 -69.13
N PHE A 324 -39.26 63.59 -70.27
CA PHE A 324 -38.28 63.27 -71.30
C PHE A 324 -36.84 63.51 -70.82
N LEU A 325 -36.60 64.63 -70.13
CA LEU A 325 -35.27 64.96 -69.58
C LEU A 325 -34.88 64.01 -68.44
N THR A 326 -35.83 63.58 -67.62
CA THR A 326 -35.58 62.65 -66.50
C THR A 326 -35.68 61.17 -66.91
N GLN A 327 -36.12 60.86 -68.13
CA GLN A 327 -36.24 59.49 -68.63
C GLN A 327 -34.89 58.78 -68.69
N ASP A 328 -33.85 59.45 -69.18
CA ASP A 328 -32.51 58.87 -69.27
C ASP A 328 -31.90 58.66 -67.87
N GLU A 329 -32.10 59.60 -66.95
CA GLU A 329 -31.64 59.48 -65.57
C GLU A 329 -32.40 58.38 -64.82
N THR A 330 -33.71 58.28 -65.00
CA THR A 330 -34.52 57.20 -64.39
C THR A 330 -34.19 55.84 -64.99
N ALA A 331 -33.93 55.75 -66.30
CA ALA A 331 -33.43 54.53 -66.95
C ALA A 331 -32.03 54.13 -66.44
N ALA A 332 -31.12 55.09 -66.27
CA ALA A 332 -29.80 54.85 -65.69
C ALA A 332 -29.89 54.38 -64.24
N ASN A 333 -30.74 55.00 -63.43
CA ASN A 333 -30.97 54.61 -62.04
C ASN A 333 -31.62 53.22 -61.94
N LEU A 334 -32.60 52.91 -62.79
CA LEU A 334 -33.22 51.60 -62.85
C LEU A 334 -32.19 50.54 -63.25
N THR A 335 -31.42 50.75 -64.31
CA THR A 335 -30.37 49.80 -64.75
C THR A 335 -29.29 49.58 -63.68
N GLN A 336 -28.89 50.63 -62.95
CA GLN A 336 -28.01 50.50 -61.80
C GLN A 336 -28.66 49.66 -60.70
N LEU A 337 -29.92 49.92 -60.35
CA LEU A 337 -30.64 49.17 -59.32
C LEU A 337 -30.81 47.69 -59.71
N THR A 338 -31.06 47.40 -60.99
CA THR A 338 -31.12 46.03 -61.51
C THR A 338 -29.76 45.33 -61.39
N LYS A 339 -28.67 46.04 -61.70
CA LYS A 339 -27.29 45.52 -61.57
C LYS A 339 -26.92 45.25 -60.12
N GLU A 340 -27.26 46.16 -59.21
CA GLU A 340 -27.04 45.98 -57.77
C GLU A 340 -27.89 44.82 -57.21
N ALA A 341 -29.14 44.68 -57.66
CA ALA A 341 -29.99 43.56 -57.29
C ALA A 341 -29.44 42.23 -57.80
N GLN A 342 -28.96 42.17 -59.05
CA GLN A 342 -28.30 40.98 -59.60
C GLN A 342 -27.03 40.61 -58.84
N ALA A 343 -26.15 41.57 -58.55
CA ALA A 343 -24.95 41.33 -57.74
C ALA A 343 -25.29 40.82 -56.33
N ARG A 344 -26.38 41.33 -55.73
CA ARG A 344 -26.87 40.84 -54.43
C ARG A 344 -27.42 39.42 -54.52
N ILE A 345 -28.13 39.07 -55.60
CA ILE A 345 -28.61 37.70 -55.85
C ILE A 345 -27.44 36.73 -56.02
N GLU A 346 -26.42 37.09 -56.81
CA GLU A 346 -25.21 36.28 -56.99
C GLU A 346 -24.51 36.03 -55.66
N LYS A 347 -24.25 37.09 -54.87
CA LYS A 347 -23.64 36.97 -53.55
C LYS A 347 -24.45 36.06 -52.60
N LEU A 348 -25.77 36.22 -52.57
CA LEU A 348 -26.64 35.36 -51.74
C LEU A 348 -26.65 33.91 -52.23
N ASN A 349 -26.54 33.67 -53.53
CA ASN A 349 -26.42 32.32 -54.08
C ASN A 349 -25.07 31.68 -53.71
N ASP A 350 -23.98 32.43 -53.72
CA ASP A 350 -22.66 31.97 -53.28
C ASP A 350 -22.65 31.65 -51.79
N GLU A 351 -23.22 32.53 -50.96
CA GLU A 351 -23.39 32.30 -49.52
C GLU A 351 -24.25 31.06 -49.25
N LYS A 352 -25.34 30.87 -50.03
CA LYS A 352 -26.19 29.67 -49.95
C LYS A 352 -25.43 28.41 -50.37
N LEU A 353 -24.63 28.45 -51.42
CA LEU A 353 -23.78 27.34 -51.86
C LEU A 353 -22.74 26.99 -50.81
N HIS A 354 -22.07 28.00 -50.24
CA HIS A 354 -21.08 27.81 -49.19
C HIS A 354 -21.71 27.26 -47.91
N ALA A 355 -22.88 27.76 -47.52
CA ALA A 355 -23.64 27.23 -46.38
C ALA A 355 -24.10 25.79 -46.63
N LYS A 356 -24.58 25.47 -47.84
CA LYS A 356 -24.91 24.09 -48.22
C LYS A 356 -23.69 23.17 -48.18
N ALA A 357 -22.55 23.61 -48.70
CA ALA A 357 -21.30 22.86 -48.66
C ALA A 357 -20.86 22.60 -47.21
N LYS A 358 -20.94 23.60 -46.32
CA LYS A 358 -20.68 23.43 -44.88
C LYS A 358 -21.68 22.49 -44.21
N VAL A 359 -22.95 22.53 -44.59
CA VAL A 359 -23.96 21.62 -44.07
C VAL A 359 -23.71 20.19 -44.57
N GLU A 360 -23.32 19.99 -45.83
CA GLU A 360 -22.93 18.67 -46.32
C GLU A 360 -21.65 18.19 -45.65
N GLU A 361 -20.64 19.04 -45.52
CA GLU A 361 -19.41 18.74 -44.78
C GLU A 361 -19.75 18.35 -43.34
N MET A 362 -20.57 19.10 -42.62
CA MET A 362 -21.03 18.73 -41.28
C MET A 362 -21.97 17.52 -41.26
N ARG A 363 -22.68 17.22 -42.33
CA ARG A 363 -23.55 16.03 -42.44
C ARG A 363 -22.72 14.76 -42.70
N TYR A 364 -21.60 14.87 -43.40
CA TYR A 364 -20.66 13.77 -43.65
C TYR A 364 -19.56 13.67 -42.58
N ALA A 365 -19.20 14.78 -41.91
CA ALA A 365 -18.26 14.87 -40.79
C ALA A 365 -18.94 14.87 -39.41
N GLY A 366 -20.27 14.90 -39.36
CA GLY A 366 -21.05 14.68 -38.15
C GLY A 366 -20.99 13.21 -37.70
N PRO A 367 -21.32 12.91 -36.43
CA PRO A 367 -21.00 11.66 -35.72
C PRO A 367 -21.78 10.41 -36.21
N GLY A 368 -22.29 10.43 -37.42
CA GLY A 368 -23.21 9.44 -37.97
C GLY A 368 -22.70 8.65 -39.17
N THR A 369 -21.43 8.80 -39.59
CA THR A 369 -20.84 7.94 -40.63
C THR A 369 -20.06 6.79 -39.97
N LEU A 370 -20.13 5.60 -40.59
CA LEU A 370 -19.94 4.25 -40.03
C LEU A 370 -18.74 3.99 -39.09
N GLY A 371 -17.72 4.87 -39.05
CA GLY A 371 -16.61 4.78 -38.10
C GLY A 371 -16.98 5.17 -36.67
N SER A 372 -17.82 6.20 -36.47
CA SER A 372 -18.13 6.70 -35.12
C SER A 372 -19.05 5.74 -34.35
N ARG A 373 -20.00 5.08 -35.03
CA ARG A 373 -20.89 4.10 -34.39
C ARG A 373 -20.14 2.83 -34.00
N ARG A 374 -19.23 2.33 -34.85
CA ARG A 374 -18.43 1.15 -34.52
C ARG A 374 -17.51 1.40 -33.33
N ILE A 375 -16.92 2.60 -33.25
CA ILE A 375 -16.09 2.99 -32.11
C ILE A 375 -16.94 3.13 -30.84
N VAL A 376 -18.14 3.69 -30.92
CA VAL A 376 -19.08 3.76 -29.80
C VAL A 376 -19.51 2.35 -29.37
N ASP A 377 -19.87 1.47 -30.30
CA ASP A 377 -20.25 0.09 -30.01
C ASP A 377 -19.06 -0.69 -29.40
N GLU A 378 -17.82 -0.47 -29.86
CA GLU A 378 -16.60 -1.03 -29.26
C GLU A 378 -16.34 -0.49 -27.84
N PHE A 379 -16.59 0.79 -27.59
CA PHE A 379 -16.46 1.37 -26.25
C PHE A 379 -17.58 0.91 -25.33
N ASP A 380 -18.82 0.81 -25.80
CA ASP A 380 -19.97 0.29 -25.05
C ASP A 380 -19.77 -1.19 -24.72
N ALA A 381 -19.21 -1.99 -25.64
CA ALA A 381 -18.83 -3.37 -25.37
C ALA A 381 -17.76 -3.46 -24.27
N LYS A 382 -16.68 -2.64 -24.36
CA LYS A 382 -15.65 -2.57 -23.32
C LYS A 382 -16.19 -2.08 -21.98
N LEU A 383 -17.14 -1.14 -21.99
CA LEU A 383 -17.80 -0.62 -20.78
C LEU A 383 -18.67 -1.69 -20.14
N SER A 384 -19.45 -2.42 -20.94
CA SER A 384 -20.26 -3.55 -20.50
C SER A 384 -19.40 -4.66 -19.90
N GLU A 385 -18.29 -5.02 -20.56
CA GLU A 385 -17.35 -6.04 -20.08
C GLU A 385 -16.67 -5.60 -18.76
N ALA A 386 -16.22 -4.35 -18.67
CA ALA A 386 -15.63 -3.81 -17.45
C ALA A 386 -16.65 -3.76 -16.30
N ASN A 387 -17.90 -3.39 -16.57
CA ASN A 387 -18.99 -3.41 -15.59
C ASN A 387 -19.31 -4.84 -15.13
N ALA A 388 -19.36 -5.81 -16.04
CA ALA A 388 -19.58 -7.21 -15.70
C ALA A 388 -18.44 -7.78 -14.83
N LYS A 389 -17.18 -7.44 -15.15
CA LYS A 389 -16.02 -7.78 -14.31
C LYS A 389 -16.09 -7.14 -12.93
N CYS A 390 -16.49 -5.87 -12.86
CA CYS A 390 -16.68 -5.15 -11.60
C CYS A 390 -17.79 -5.79 -10.74
N GLU A 391 -18.94 -6.12 -11.32
CA GLU A 391 -20.02 -6.83 -10.65
C GLU A 391 -19.59 -8.21 -10.13
N LYS A 392 -18.89 -9.01 -10.95
CA LYS A 392 -18.36 -10.31 -10.53
C LYS A 392 -17.40 -10.17 -9.35
N ASN A 393 -16.49 -9.21 -9.40
CA ASN A 393 -15.55 -8.94 -8.30
C ASN A 393 -16.25 -8.45 -7.04
N LYS A 394 -17.28 -7.60 -7.18
CA LYS A 394 -18.10 -7.13 -6.06
C LYS A 394 -18.85 -8.30 -5.39
N LYS A 395 -19.48 -9.19 -6.18
CA LYS A 395 -20.13 -10.40 -5.66
C LYS A 395 -19.14 -11.32 -4.93
N ARG A 396 -17.93 -11.49 -5.46
CA ARG A 396 -16.85 -12.27 -4.79
C ARG A 396 -16.42 -11.60 -3.48
N PHE A 397 -16.25 -10.28 -3.48
CA PHE A 397 -15.89 -9.52 -2.28
C PHE A 397 -16.99 -9.60 -1.20
N ASP A 398 -18.26 -9.48 -1.59
CA ASP A 398 -19.40 -9.60 -0.66
C ASP A 398 -19.47 -11.01 -0.05
N LYS A 399 -19.24 -12.06 -0.85
CA LYS A 399 -19.12 -13.44 -0.37
C LYS A 399 -17.96 -13.61 0.62
N MET A 400 -16.77 -13.12 0.28
CA MET A 400 -15.58 -13.19 1.14
C MET A 400 -15.79 -12.40 2.44
N THR A 401 -16.42 -11.23 2.37
CA THR A 401 -16.74 -10.41 3.54
C THR A 401 -17.68 -11.15 4.49
N LYS A 402 -18.75 -11.77 3.96
CA LYS A 402 -19.65 -12.61 4.77
C LYS A 402 -18.91 -13.78 5.43
N LEU A 403 -18.03 -14.46 4.68
CA LEU A 403 -17.24 -15.57 5.21
C LEU A 403 -16.28 -15.10 6.31
N LEU A 404 -15.65 -13.94 6.13
CA LEU A 404 -14.75 -13.35 7.12
C LEU A 404 -15.50 -12.90 8.39
N VAL A 405 -16.71 -12.35 8.27
CA VAL A 405 -17.57 -12.03 9.42
C VAL A 405 -17.96 -13.31 10.18
N ASN A 406 -18.37 -14.36 9.47
CA ASN A 406 -18.70 -15.65 10.10
C ASN A 406 -17.48 -16.28 10.79
N ALA A 407 -16.31 -16.20 10.16
CA ALA A 407 -15.06 -16.70 10.75
C ALA A 407 -14.69 -15.91 12.01
N LYS A 408 -14.80 -14.57 11.99
CA LYS A 408 -14.57 -13.73 13.18
C LYS A 408 -15.52 -14.12 14.33
N ALA A 409 -16.81 -14.23 14.05
CA ALA A 409 -17.79 -14.65 15.06
C ALA A 409 -17.51 -16.04 15.61
N GLY A 410 -17.10 -17.00 14.75
CA GLY A 410 -16.70 -18.34 15.18
C GLY A 410 -15.45 -18.35 16.06
N ILE A 411 -14.44 -17.54 15.71
CA ILE A 411 -13.20 -17.40 16.49
C ILE A 411 -13.48 -16.70 17.83
N GLU A 412 -14.35 -15.68 17.84
CA GLU A 412 -14.78 -14.99 19.05
C GLU A 412 -15.51 -15.94 20.00
N HIS A 413 -16.46 -16.73 19.48
CA HIS A 413 -17.12 -17.78 20.26
C HIS A 413 -16.14 -18.83 20.81
N LEU A 414 -15.14 -19.22 20.02
CA LEU A 414 -14.10 -20.15 20.46
C LEU A 414 -13.24 -19.52 21.56
N ALA A 415 -12.85 -18.25 21.41
CA ALA A 415 -12.09 -17.51 22.39
C ALA A 415 -12.84 -17.38 23.73
N ASP A 416 -14.14 -17.07 23.67
CA ASP A 416 -15.03 -16.99 24.83
C ASP A 416 -15.13 -18.33 25.59
N ARG A 417 -15.28 -19.45 24.86
CA ARG A 417 -15.30 -20.80 25.45
C ARG A 417 -13.97 -21.16 26.12
N LEU A 418 -12.85 -20.67 25.58
CA LEU A 418 -11.50 -20.95 26.06
C LEU A 418 -10.99 -19.91 27.07
N VAL A 419 -11.84 -18.99 27.58
CA VAL A 419 -11.44 -17.98 28.58
C VAL A 419 -10.88 -18.61 29.85
N GLN A 420 -11.40 -19.76 30.26
CA GLN A 420 -11.01 -20.43 31.51
C GLN A 420 -9.64 -21.11 31.44
N VAL A 421 -9.11 -21.35 30.23
CA VAL A 421 -7.80 -21.98 30.01
C VAL A 421 -6.70 -20.92 30.08
N LYS A 422 -5.89 -20.97 31.15
CA LYS A 422 -4.81 -20.00 31.36
C LYS A 422 -3.56 -20.38 30.56
N VAL A 423 -3.01 -19.39 29.84
CA VAL A 423 -1.74 -19.52 29.10
C VAL A 423 -0.71 -18.56 29.68
N PRO A 424 0.58 -18.97 29.82
CA PRO A 424 1.63 -18.20 30.47
C PRO A 424 1.90 -16.80 29.88
N ASP A 425 1.42 -16.48 28.67
CA ASP A 425 1.62 -15.17 28.01
C ASP A 425 0.34 -14.59 27.36
N GLY A 426 -0.84 -15.04 27.79
CA GLY A 426 -2.10 -14.64 27.15
C GLY A 426 -2.66 -13.31 27.63
N SER A 427 -2.24 -12.18 27.04
CA SER A 427 -3.00 -10.93 27.14
C SER A 427 -4.37 -11.09 26.46
N LYS A 428 -5.45 -10.58 27.09
CA LYS A 428 -6.79 -10.54 26.47
C LYS A 428 -6.72 -9.64 25.23
N LEU A 429 -6.66 -10.26 24.05
CA LEU A 429 -6.74 -9.54 22.79
C LEU A 429 -8.21 -9.34 22.43
N GLU A 430 -8.58 -8.09 22.13
CA GLU A 430 -9.90 -7.75 21.59
C GLU A 430 -9.98 -8.16 20.12
N MET A 431 -11.13 -8.67 19.70
CA MET A 431 -11.33 -9.13 18.34
C MET A 431 -11.53 -7.95 17.38
N LYS A 432 -10.48 -7.62 16.62
CA LYS A 432 -10.43 -6.55 15.60
C LYS A 432 -9.91 -7.14 14.29
N ASP A 433 -10.17 -6.45 13.20
CA ASP A 433 -9.79 -6.90 11.84
C ASP A 433 -8.30 -7.24 11.69
N GLU A 434 -7.44 -6.57 12.44
CA GLU A 434 -5.99 -6.79 12.45
C GLU A 434 -5.55 -7.91 13.41
N THR A 435 -6.35 -8.22 14.44
CA THR A 435 -6.00 -9.16 15.52
C THR A 435 -6.65 -10.55 15.37
N VAL A 436 -7.46 -10.78 14.33
CA VAL A 436 -8.17 -12.06 14.07
C VAL A 436 -7.24 -13.27 14.11
N LEU A 437 -6.08 -13.16 13.46
CA LEU A 437 -5.09 -14.23 13.40
C LEU A 437 -4.42 -14.48 14.76
N GLU A 438 -4.16 -13.43 15.52
CA GLU A 438 -3.54 -13.52 16.84
C GLU A 438 -4.49 -14.18 17.85
N VAL A 439 -5.78 -13.82 17.82
CA VAL A 439 -6.82 -14.47 18.65
C VAL A 439 -6.97 -15.94 18.26
N LEU A 440 -6.97 -16.28 16.96
CA LEU A 440 -7.03 -17.66 16.51
C LEU A 440 -5.81 -18.48 16.99
N LEU A 441 -4.60 -17.92 16.91
CA LEU A 441 -3.38 -18.57 17.41
C LEU A 441 -3.44 -18.80 18.93
N GLN A 442 -3.99 -17.84 19.69
CA GLN A 442 -4.22 -18.02 21.12
C GLN A 442 -5.24 -19.14 21.40
N CYS A 443 -6.31 -19.23 20.62
CA CYS A 443 -7.27 -20.33 20.72
C CYS A 443 -6.61 -21.68 20.44
N GLU A 444 -5.75 -21.78 19.43
CA GLU A 444 -4.99 -23.00 19.11
C GLU A 444 -4.08 -23.43 20.28
N GLN A 445 -3.31 -22.50 20.85
CA GLN A 445 -2.44 -22.79 22.00
C GLN A 445 -3.23 -23.26 23.24
N LYS A 446 -4.42 -22.69 23.46
CA LYS A 446 -5.32 -23.10 24.54
C LYS A 446 -5.92 -24.49 24.31
N LEU A 447 -6.30 -24.80 23.06
CA LEU A 447 -6.80 -26.12 22.69
C LEU A 447 -5.73 -27.19 22.83
N LEU A 448 -4.51 -26.94 22.37
CA LEU A 448 -3.38 -27.87 22.53
C LEU A 448 -3.12 -28.20 24.01
N ARG A 449 -3.18 -27.19 24.89
CA ARG A 449 -3.08 -27.40 26.34
C ARG A 449 -4.21 -28.26 26.92
N LEU A 450 -5.43 -28.10 26.42
CA LEU A 450 -6.56 -28.92 26.84
C LEU A 450 -6.39 -30.37 26.37
N VAL A 451 -5.86 -30.59 25.17
CA VAL A 451 -5.52 -31.92 24.67
C VAL A 451 -4.44 -32.57 25.54
N ASP A 452 -3.34 -31.86 25.81
CA ASP A 452 -2.28 -32.36 26.70
C ASP A 452 -2.82 -32.69 28.10
N ALA A 453 -3.70 -31.83 28.65
CA ALA A 453 -4.33 -32.06 29.94
C ALA A 453 -5.25 -33.29 29.94
N ALA A 454 -6.06 -33.46 28.89
CA ALA A 454 -6.93 -34.61 28.74
C ALA A 454 -6.13 -35.92 28.60
N GLU A 455 -5.03 -35.92 27.84
CA GLU A 455 -4.14 -37.07 27.73
C GLU A 455 -3.45 -37.41 29.07
N THR A 456 -3.10 -36.42 29.88
CA THR A 456 -2.57 -36.65 31.22
C THR A 456 -3.63 -37.17 32.20
N ASP A 457 -4.88 -36.71 32.08
CA ASP A 457 -5.99 -37.15 32.93
C ASP A 457 -6.44 -38.58 32.57
N GLU A 458 -6.46 -38.95 31.28
CA GLU A 458 -6.67 -40.34 30.84
C GLU A 458 -5.55 -41.27 31.33
N ARG A 459 -4.29 -40.84 31.28
CA ARG A 459 -3.16 -41.60 31.83
C ARG A 459 -3.21 -41.72 33.36
N ALA A 460 -3.70 -40.68 34.06
CA ALA A 460 -3.91 -40.71 35.50
C ALA A 460 -5.07 -41.64 35.90
N GLN A 461 -6.18 -41.64 35.15
CA GLN A 461 -7.31 -42.55 35.35
C GLN A 461 -6.96 -44.01 35.01
N GLN A 462 -6.00 -44.26 34.13
CA GLN A 462 -5.46 -45.60 33.85
C GLN A 462 -4.44 -46.10 34.90
N HIS A 463 -3.93 -45.25 35.80
CA HIS A 463 -2.94 -45.62 36.82
C HIS A 463 -3.42 -45.40 38.27
N GLY A 464 -4.55 -44.71 38.49
CA GLY A 464 -5.24 -44.59 39.77
C GLY A 464 -6.48 -45.48 39.79
N GLY A 465 -6.43 -46.58 40.55
CA GLY A 465 -7.59 -47.45 40.77
C GLY A 465 -8.78 -46.69 41.36
N GLY A 466 -9.93 -46.92 40.71
CA GLY A 466 -11.32 -46.60 41.08
C GLY A 466 -11.59 -45.76 42.33
N GLU A 467 -12.14 -44.56 42.10
CA GLU A 467 -13.20 -44.00 42.95
C GLU A 467 -14.26 -43.33 42.07
N GLU A 468 -15.51 -43.70 42.33
CA GLU A 468 -16.72 -43.19 41.69
C GLU A 468 -16.81 -41.66 41.78
N ARG A 469 -17.16 -41.00 40.67
CA ARG A 469 -17.85 -39.71 40.73
C ARG A 469 -19.06 -39.66 39.80
N GLN A 470 -20.13 -39.21 40.43
CA GLN A 470 -21.49 -39.06 39.95
C GLN A 470 -21.61 -38.20 38.69
N GLY A 471 -22.64 -38.50 37.91
CA GLY A 471 -22.99 -37.81 36.68
C GLY A 471 -23.08 -36.30 36.83
N VAL A 472 -22.63 -35.62 35.77
CA VAL A 472 -22.87 -34.20 35.55
C VAL A 472 -23.75 -34.09 34.30
N ASP A 473 -24.87 -33.40 34.48
CA ASP A 473 -25.94 -33.17 33.54
C ASP A 473 -25.47 -32.80 32.12
N GLN A 474 -26.12 -33.40 31.13
CA GLN A 474 -26.07 -32.95 29.74
C GLN A 474 -26.73 -31.56 29.64
N ALA A 475 -25.95 -30.56 29.26
CA ALA A 475 -26.46 -29.24 28.90
C ALA A 475 -27.35 -29.33 27.61
N PRO A 476 -28.44 -28.56 27.51
CA PRO A 476 -29.52 -28.77 26.51
C PRO A 476 -29.21 -28.28 25.08
N HIS A 477 -27.95 -28.03 24.73
CA HIS A 477 -27.59 -27.50 23.41
C HIS A 477 -26.43 -28.25 22.77
N ASN A 478 -26.64 -29.55 22.50
CA ASN A 478 -25.89 -30.28 21.49
C ASN A 478 -26.65 -30.19 20.16
N VAL A 479 -26.45 -29.11 19.41
CA VAL A 479 -26.96 -29.00 18.04
C VAL A 479 -25.97 -29.74 17.13
N ARG A 480 -26.34 -30.95 16.69
CA ARG A 480 -25.74 -31.59 15.51
C ARG A 480 -25.99 -30.67 14.32
N VAL A 481 -24.93 -30.06 13.80
CA VAL A 481 -24.97 -29.40 12.48
C VAL A 481 -24.97 -30.52 11.45
N ALA A 482 -26.09 -30.69 10.75
CA ALA A 482 -26.13 -31.46 9.52
C ALA A 482 -25.42 -30.64 8.44
N LEU A 483 -24.29 -31.14 7.96
CA LEU A 483 -23.70 -30.66 6.71
C LEU A 483 -24.67 -31.07 5.61
N SER A 484 -25.41 -30.12 5.07
CA SER A 484 -26.09 -30.31 3.80
C SER A 484 -25.01 -30.46 2.74
N ASP A 485 -24.96 -31.64 2.12
CA ASP A 485 -24.12 -31.91 0.97
C ASP A 485 -24.33 -30.81 -0.08
N ASN A 486 -23.21 -30.18 -0.42
CA ASN A 486 -23.13 -29.08 -1.34
C ASN A 486 -23.71 -29.46 -2.70
N GLU A 487 -24.52 -28.52 -3.17
CA GLU A 487 -24.78 -28.17 -4.55
C GLU A 487 -23.64 -28.55 -5.50
N GLU A 488 -24.02 -29.29 -6.54
CA GLU A 488 -23.21 -29.71 -7.67
C GLU A 488 -22.40 -28.54 -8.24
N GLU A 489 -21.08 -28.73 -8.27
CA GLU A 489 -20.15 -27.93 -9.05
C GLU A 489 -20.48 -28.09 -10.54
N SER A 490 -21.08 -27.06 -11.14
CA SER A 490 -21.01 -26.87 -12.58
C SER A 490 -19.67 -26.26 -12.96
N GLU A 491 -18.69 -27.14 -13.21
CA GLU A 491 -17.56 -26.84 -14.07
C GLU A 491 -18.09 -26.64 -15.50
N GLU A 492 -18.30 -25.40 -15.92
CA GLU A 492 -18.36 -25.05 -17.34
C GLU A 492 -17.11 -24.25 -17.71
N GLU A 493 -16.18 -25.00 -18.30
CA GLU A 493 -15.41 -24.68 -19.51
C GLU A 493 -14.82 -23.28 -19.62
N LEU A 494 -13.54 -23.22 -19.23
CA LEU A 494 -12.54 -22.38 -19.86
C LEU A 494 -12.23 -22.95 -21.25
N GLU A 495 -12.91 -22.50 -22.30
CA GLU A 495 -12.40 -22.63 -23.68
C GLU A 495 -12.86 -21.44 -24.55
N GLU A 496 -11.83 -20.75 -25.07
CA GLU A 496 -11.74 -20.00 -26.33
C GLU A 496 -12.39 -18.60 -26.54
N GLU A 497 -11.51 -17.72 -27.05
CA GLU A 497 -11.62 -16.42 -27.75
C GLU A 497 -12.06 -15.13 -27.02
#